data_AF-A0A3M7PQE5-F1
#
_entry.id   AF-A0A3M7PQE5-F1
#
_cell.length_a   1.000
_cell.length_b   1.000
_cell.length_c   1.000
_cell.angle_alpha   90.00
_cell.angle_beta   90.00
_cell.angle_gamma   90.00
#
_symmetry.space_group_name_H-M   'P 1'
#
loop_
_entity.id
_entity.type
_entity.pdbx_description
1 polymer ?
#
loop_
_entity_poly.entity_id
_entity_poly.type
_entity_poly.pdbx_seq_one_letter_code
_entity_poly.pdbx_strand_id
1 'polypeptide(L)'
;MIENKICDAVVVCGDFNFLEISWTCDGGNASGENEMRFLEGLDESFMIQCVDFPTFIYGKNGDSSLLDLLLTSEPERVLEVNALPPLGEADKAHI
;
A
#
# COMPACT_ATOMS: atom_id res chain seq x y z
N MET A 1 2.97 -14.65 33.40
CA MET A 1 2.24 -13.37 33.30
C MET A 1 2.20 -13.00 31.83
N ILE A 2 1.03 -12.71 31.28
CA ILE A 2 0.90 -12.21 29.91
C ILE A 2 0.94 -10.68 30.03
N GLU A 3 1.97 -10.05 29.48
CA GLU A 3 2.03 -8.59 29.39
C GLU A 3 1.02 -8.12 28.33
N ASN A 4 -0.03 -7.43 28.77
CA ASN A 4 -0.86 -6.66 27.86
C ASN A 4 -0.08 -5.42 27.44
N LYS A 5 0.59 -5.48 26.29
CA LYS A 5 1.12 -4.29 25.63
C LYS A 5 -0.05 -3.47 25.10
N ILE A 6 -0.11 -2.21 25.52
CA ILE A 6 -0.97 -1.20 24.88
C ILE A 6 -0.18 -0.70 23.67
N CYS A 7 -0.76 -0.88 22.48
CA CYS A 7 -0.27 -0.27 21.25
C CYS A 7 -1.12 0.98 20.97
N ASP A 8 -0.48 2.09 20.64
CA ASP A 8 -1.13 3.38 20.37
C ASP A 8 -1.25 3.70 18.88
N ALA A 9 -0.67 2.85 18.01
CA ALA A 9 -0.66 3.02 16.56
C ALA A 9 -0.93 1.68 15.85
N VAL A 10 -1.49 1.77 14.65
CA VAL A 10 -1.72 0.63 13.75
C VAL A 10 -0.94 0.83 12.46
N VAL A 11 -0.34 -0.24 11.97
CA VAL A 11 0.26 -0.32 10.64
C VAL A 11 -0.30 -1.56 9.95
N VAL A 12 -0.82 -1.37 8.74
CA VAL A 12 -1.24 -2.44 7.84
C VAL A 12 -0.42 -2.30 6.56
N CYS A 13 0.30 -3.35 6.16
CA CYS A 13 1.15 -3.30 4.98
C CYS A 13 1.20 -4.64 4.24
N GLY A 14 1.48 -4.56 2.94
CA GLY A 14 1.60 -5.71 2.04
C GLY A 14 0.79 -5.51 0.77
N ASP A 15 0.65 -6.59 -0.01
CA ASP A 15 -0.05 -6.60 -1.29
C ASP A 15 -1.58 -6.55 -1.10
N PHE A 16 -2.19 -5.46 -1.57
CA PHE A 16 -3.65 -5.28 -1.56
C PHE A 16 -4.30 -5.74 -2.88
N ASN A 17 -3.52 -5.94 -3.94
CA ASN A 17 -3.93 -6.47 -5.23
C ASN A 17 -5.12 -5.77 -5.91
N PHE A 18 -5.26 -4.45 -5.72
CA PHE A 18 -6.23 -3.61 -6.42
C PHE A 18 -5.59 -2.85 -7.58
N LEU A 19 -5.37 -3.55 -8.69
CA LEU A 19 -4.68 -3.02 -9.87
C LEU A 19 -5.42 -1.84 -10.54
N GLU A 20 -6.73 -1.75 -10.34
CA GLU A 20 -7.58 -0.70 -10.93
C GLU A 20 -7.68 0.56 -10.05
N ILE A 21 -7.12 0.54 -8.83
CA ILE A 21 -7.00 1.76 -8.03
C ILE A 21 -5.79 2.55 -8.52
N SER A 22 -6.06 3.75 -9.03
CA SER A 22 -5.04 4.76 -9.26
C SER A 22 -4.72 5.45 -7.93
N TRP A 23 -3.70 4.96 -7.25
CA TRP A 23 -3.21 5.54 -6.00
C TRP A 23 -2.50 6.89 -6.23
N THR A 24 -2.69 7.81 -5.29
CA THR A 24 -2.02 9.12 -5.18
C THR A 24 -1.65 9.38 -3.72
N CYS A 25 -0.90 10.45 -3.44
CA CYS A 25 -0.56 10.85 -2.08
C CYS A 25 -1.78 11.20 -1.20
N ASP A 26 -2.94 11.46 -1.82
CA ASP A 26 -4.19 11.83 -1.14
C ASP A 26 -5.19 10.65 -1.06
N GLY A 27 -4.77 9.43 -1.40
CA GLY A 27 -5.61 8.23 -1.39
C GLY A 27 -5.65 7.52 -2.73
N GLY A 28 -6.82 7.07 -3.17
CA GLY A 28 -6.96 6.35 -4.44
C GLY A 28 -8.23 6.73 -5.19
N ASN A 29 -8.20 6.54 -6.50
CA ASN A 29 -9.37 6.69 -7.36
C ASN A 29 -9.58 5.40 -8.16
N ALA A 30 -10.83 4.94 -8.22
CA ALA A 30 -11.21 3.78 -9.01
C ALA A 30 -12.65 3.91 -9.53
N SER A 31 -12.96 3.11 -10.54
CA SER A 31 -14.30 2.98 -11.12
C SER A 31 -14.99 1.64 -10.81
N GLY A 32 -14.25 0.65 -10.31
CA GLY A 32 -14.77 -0.65 -9.94
C GLY A 32 -15.48 -0.65 -8.58
N GLU A 33 -16.53 -1.46 -8.44
CA GLU A 33 -17.37 -1.49 -7.23
C GLU A 33 -16.59 -1.94 -5.98
N ASN A 34 -15.69 -2.91 -6.12
CA ASN A 34 -14.93 -3.44 -5.00
C ASN A 34 -13.84 -2.45 -4.56
N GLU A 35 -13.19 -1.82 -5.53
CA GLU A 35 -12.18 -0.81 -5.36
C GLU A 35 -12.76 0.43 -4.66
N MET A 36 -13.93 0.90 -5.11
CA MET A 36 -14.64 2.00 -4.45
C MET A 36 -15.01 1.65 -3.01
N ARG A 37 -15.53 0.43 -2.75
CA ARG A 37 -15.82 -0.03 -1.38
C ARG A 37 -14.58 -0.09 -0.49
N PHE A 38 -13.44 -0.51 -1.06
CA PHE A 38 -12.18 -0.51 -0.34
C PHE A 38 -11.75 0.92 0.03
N LEU A 39 -11.86 1.85 -0.92
CA LEU A 39 -11.55 3.27 -0.70
C LEU A 39 -12.47 3.92 0.33
N GLU A 40 -13.77 3.63 0.29
CA GLU A 40 -14.74 4.07 1.32
C GLU A 40 -14.36 3.54 2.71
N GLY A 41 -14.06 2.24 2.82
CA GLY A 41 -13.62 1.65 4.08
C GLY A 41 -12.28 2.19 4.58
N LEU A 42 -11.37 2.54 3.66
CA LEU A 42 -10.11 3.19 4.01
C LEU A 42 -10.35 4.59 4.58
N ASP A 43 -11.18 5.40 3.93
CA ASP A 43 -11.56 6.75 4.39
C ASP A 43 -12.23 6.70 5.78
N GLU A 44 -13.18 5.78 5.98
CA GLU A 44 -13.87 5.59 7.26
C GLU A 44 -12.94 5.10 8.39
N SER A 45 -11.80 4.49 8.04
CA SER A 45 -10.82 3.99 9.02
C SER A 45 -9.86 5.06 9.52
N PHE A 46 -9.84 6.26 8.91
CA PHE A 46 -8.88 7.33 9.17
C PHE A 46 -7.41 6.90 9.00
N MET A 47 -7.15 5.83 8.24
CA MET A 47 -5.79 5.41 7.90
C MET A 47 -5.30 6.14 6.66
N ILE A 48 -4.03 6.51 6.69
CA ILE A 48 -3.35 7.22 5.60
C ILE A 48 -2.43 6.25 4.86
N GLN A 49 -2.46 6.33 3.54
CA GLN A 49 -1.57 5.60 2.65
C GLN A 49 -0.23 6.35 2.51
N CYS A 50 0.89 5.64 2.63
CA CYS A 50 2.23 6.27 2.70
C CYS A 50 3.21 5.86 1.59
N VAL A 51 2.75 5.22 0.50
CA VAL A 51 3.62 4.73 -0.58
C VAL A 51 3.24 5.44 -1.89
N ASP A 52 4.16 6.21 -2.48
CA ASP A 52 3.88 7.02 -3.68
C ASP A 52 4.63 6.55 -4.94
N PHE A 53 5.22 5.36 -4.89
CA PHE A 53 6.01 4.78 -5.97
C PHE A 53 5.51 3.38 -6.34
N PRO A 54 5.65 2.91 -7.60
CA PRO A 54 5.23 1.57 -7.98
C PRO A 54 5.95 0.48 -7.17
N THR A 55 5.19 -0.51 -6.70
CA THR A 55 5.68 -1.63 -5.88
C THR A 55 5.58 -2.97 -6.59
N PHE A 56 4.99 -3.01 -7.79
CA PHE A 56 4.91 -4.21 -8.61
C PHE A 56 5.30 -3.89 -10.04
N ILE A 57 6.27 -4.62 -10.58
CA ILE A 57 6.68 -4.55 -11.98
C ILE A 57 6.08 -5.74 -12.71
N TYR A 58 5.53 -5.51 -13.90
CA TYR A 58 5.10 -6.57 -14.79
C TYR A 58 5.57 -6.32 -16.22
N GLY A 59 6.17 -7.35 -16.82
CA GLY A 59 6.59 -7.31 -18.21
C GLY A 59 7.92 -6.60 -18.44
N LYS A 60 8.47 -6.79 -19.64
CA LYS A 60 9.83 -6.37 -20.01
C LYS A 60 9.95 -4.90 -20.39
N ASN A 61 8.83 -4.18 -20.48
CA ASN A 61 8.76 -2.80 -20.97
C ASN A 61 8.72 -1.76 -19.84
N GLY A 62 8.86 -2.19 -18.57
CA GLY A 62 8.80 -1.29 -17.42
C GLY A 62 7.38 -0.91 -16.99
N ASP A 63 6.38 -1.69 -17.40
CA ASP A 63 5.02 -1.50 -16.87
C ASP A 63 5.03 -1.83 -15.36
N SER A 64 4.35 -1.00 -14.58
CA SER A 64 4.34 -1.12 -13.12
C SER A 64 3.06 -0.58 -12.52
N SER A 65 2.75 -1.03 -11.31
CA SER A 65 1.57 -0.64 -10.53
C SER A 65 1.94 -0.52 -9.05
N LEU A 66 1.20 0.31 -8.32
CA LEU A 66 1.27 0.34 -6.86
C LEU A 66 0.28 -0.68 -6.29
N LEU A 67 0.77 -1.77 -5.70
CA LEU A 67 -0.05 -2.84 -5.13
C LEU A 67 0.26 -3.08 -3.64
N ASP A 68 1.53 -3.01 -3.27
CA ASP A 68 1.94 -2.99 -1.87
C ASP A 68 1.75 -1.60 -1.28
N LEU A 69 0.95 -1.50 -0.22
CA LEU A 69 0.69 -0.24 0.48
C LEU A 69 1.22 -0.32 1.91
N LEU A 70 1.42 0.85 2.50
CA LEU A 70 1.55 1.04 3.94
C LEU A 70 0.42 1.97 4.35
N LEU A 71 -0.47 1.47 5.21
CA LEU A 71 -1.59 2.20 5.79
C LEU A 71 -1.33 2.38 7.29
N THR A 72 -1.47 3.60 7.80
CA THR A 72 -1.30 3.84 9.24
C THR A 72 -2.19 4.96 9.75
N SER A 73 -2.54 4.90 11.04
CA SER A 73 -3.22 5.99 11.75
C SER A 73 -2.28 7.14 12.14
N GLU A 74 -0.96 6.94 12.08
CA GLU A 74 0.06 7.87 12.58
C GLU A 74 1.15 8.09 11.51
N PRO A 75 0.81 8.74 10.37
CA PRO A 75 1.73 8.88 9.23
C PRO A 75 2.99 9.67 9.57
N GLU A 76 2.95 10.58 10.53
CA GLU A 76 4.12 11.33 11.01
C GLU A 76 5.18 10.47 11.71
N ARG A 77 4.85 9.23 12.08
CA ARG A 77 5.81 8.24 12.59
C ARG A 77 6.51 7.45 11.49
N VAL A 78 6.08 7.59 10.24
CA VAL A 78 6.74 6.99 9.07
C VAL A 78 7.85 7.93 8.61
N LEU A 79 9.10 7.54 8.87
CA LEU A 79 10.27 8.39 8.56
C LEU A 79 10.70 8.30 7.11
N GLU A 80 10.74 7.08 6.57
CA GLU A 80 11.21 6.82 5.21
C GLU A 80 10.56 5.52 4.70
N VAL A 81 10.14 5.52 3.44
CA VAL A 81 9.64 4.34 2.74
C VAL A 81 10.49 4.18 1.48
N ASN A 82 11.14 3.03 1.35
CA ASN A 82 12.09 2.75 0.26
C ASN A 82 11.64 1.53 -0.53
N ALA A 83 11.65 1.63 -1.86
CA ALA A 83 11.60 0.46 -2.74
C ALA A 83 12.95 -0.26 -2.71
N LEU A 84 12.94 -1.59 -2.67
CA LEU A 84 14.14 -2.41 -2.78
C LEU A 84 14.13 -3.17 -4.10
N PRO A 85 15.30 -3.61 -4.60
CA PRO A 85 15.33 -4.46 -5.78
C PRO A 85 14.49 -5.73 -5.58
N PRO A 86 13.86 -6.24 -6.65
CA PRO A 86 13.06 -7.45 -6.56
C PRO A 86 13.90 -8.64 -6.10
N LEU A 87 13.26 -9.56 -5.39
CA LEU A 87 13.91 -10.80 -4.97
C LEU A 87 14.05 -11.75 -6.17
N GLY A 88 15.23 -11.73 -6.80
CA GLY A 88 15.59 -12.60 -7.91
C GLY A 88 15.23 -12.03 -9.29
N GLU A 89 15.52 -12.81 -10.33
CA GLU A 89 15.20 -12.45 -11.72
C GLU A 89 13.81 -12.99 -12.07
N ALA A 90 12.83 -12.10 -12.24
CA ALA A 90 11.48 -12.46 -12.64
C ALA A 90 10.89 -11.45 -13.63
N ASP A 91 10.09 -11.94 -14.58
CA ASP A 91 9.32 -11.09 -15.51
C ASP A 91 8.19 -10.32 -14.81
N LYS A 92 7.84 -10.72 -13.58
CA LYS A 92 6.90 -10.04 -12.68
C LYS A 92 7.42 -10.14 -11.25
N ALA A 93 7.50 -9.02 -10.54
CA ALA A 93 8.03 -9.01 -9.18
C ALA A 93 7.53 -7.81 -8.37
N HIS A 94 7.45 -8.01 -7.05
CA HIS A 94 7.28 -6.93 -6.09
C HIS A 94 8.64 -6.28 -5.76
N ILE A 95 8.64 -4.97 -5.52
CA ILE A 95 9.80 -4.11 -5.25
C ILE A 95 9.56 -3.17 -4.07
#